data_AF-A0A7C6YT97-F1
#
_entry.id   AF-A0A7C6YT97-F1
#
_cell.length_a   1.000
_cell.length_b   1.000
_cell.length_c   1.000
_cell.angle_alpha   90.00
_cell.angle_beta   90.00
_cell.angle_gamma   90.00
#
_symmetry.space_group_name_H-M   'P 1'
#
loop_
_entity.id
_entity.type
_entity.pdbx_description
1 polymer ?
#
loop_
_entity_poly.entity_id
_entity_poly.type
_entity_poly.pdbx_seq_one_letter_code
_entity_poly.pdbx_strand_id
1 'polypeptide(L)'
;MRITTQEIREKVIALFADIYHPFKEFQQNIIYKKYWDKCIEAISHRELLSHMIFCNDLFEIPPIKTFLMYYQADFVKITGDEKAELTSFIKKSMGAFWGMVFKFVLQYQGQKNVSVSMNKVFMLKTASYFSEPKERIILEE
;
A
#
# COMPACT_ATOMS: atom_id res chain seq x y z
N MET A 1 -3.71 2.51 -19.38
CA MET A 1 -4.77 2.93 -18.44
C MET A 1 -4.52 4.35 -17.98
N ARG A 2 -5.49 5.23 -18.25
CA ARG A 2 -5.58 6.57 -17.66
C ARG A 2 -6.54 6.50 -16.49
N ILE A 3 -6.16 7.06 -15.35
CA ILE A 3 -6.95 6.97 -14.12
C ILE A 3 -6.58 8.12 -13.17
N THR A 4 -7.56 8.67 -12.47
CA THR A 4 -7.36 9.70 -11.43
C THR A 4 -7.12 9.06 -10.05
N THR A 5 -6.52 9.79 -9.12
CA THR A 5 -6.38 9.31 -7.73
C THR A 5 -7.74 9.14 -7.04
N GLN A 6 -8.73 9.96 -7.41
CA GLN A 6 -10.09 9.84 -6.89
C GLN A 6 -10.74 8.53 -7.33
N GLU A 7 -10.63 8.15 -8.60
CA GLU A 7 -11.13 6.85 -9.08
C GLU A 7 -10.42 5.67 -8.42
N ILE A 8 -9.10 5.78 -8.18
CA ILE A 8 -8.35 4.74 -7.46
C ILE A 8 -8.91 4.59 -6.05
N ARG A 9 -9.07 5.71 -5.33
CA ARG A 9 -9.60 5.73 -3.97
C ARG A 9 -11.01 5.13 -3.90
N GLU A 10 -11.91 5.52 -4.79
CA GLU A 10 -13.27 5.00 -4.84
C GLU A 10 -13.30 3.48 -5.08
N LYS A 11 -12.52 3.00 -6.04
CA LYS A 11 -12.40 1.56 -6.34
C LYS A 11 -11.83 0.79 -5.15
N VAL A 12 -10.79 1.29 -4.49
CA VAL A 12 -10.20 0.65 -3.31
C VAL A 12 -11.23 0.56 -2.18
N ILE A 13 -11.91 1.66 -1.86
CA ILE A 13 -12.90 1.70 -0.77
C ILE A 13 -14.06 0.73 -1.07
N ALA A 14 -14.53 0.69 -2.31
CA ALA A 14 -15.64 -0.17 -2.71
C ALA A 14 -15.27 -1.66 -2.69
N LEU A 15 -14.05 -2.03 -3.11
CA LEU A 15 -13.70 -3.43 -3.38
C LEU A 15 -12.91 -4.11 -2.25
N PHE A 16 -12.27 -3.35 -1.36
CA PHE A 16 -11.29 -3.91 -0.41
C PHE A 16 -11.89 -4.99 0.51
N ALA A 17 -13.00 -4.69 1.19
CA ALA A 17 -13.64 -5.63 2.10
C ALA A 17 -14.19 -6.88 1.40
N ASP A 18 -14.53 -6.79 0.12
CA ASP A 18 -15.11 -7.90 -0.65
C ASP A 18 -14.01 -8.85 -1.16
N ILE A 19 -12.95 -8.31 -1.75
CA ILE A 19 -11.84 -9.11 -2.30
C ILE A 19 -10.92 -9.62 -1.18
N TYR A 20 -10.64 -8.78 -0.19
CA TYR A 20 -9.80 -9.11 0.96
C TYR A 20 -10.65 -9.28 2.23
N HIS A 21 -11.66 -10.13 2.15
CA HIS A 21 -12.58 -10.42 3.26
C HIS A 21 -11.91 -10.67 4.62
N PRO A 22 -10.80 -11.44 4.72
CA PRO A 22 -10.11 -11.66 6.00
C PRO A 22 -9.53 -10.38 6.64
N PHE A 23 -9.37 -9.31 5.85
CA PHE A 23 -8.82 -8.03 6.27
C PHE A 23 -9.87 -6.91 6.30
N LYS A 24 -11.16 -7.20 6.13
CA LYS A 24 -12.24 -6.18 6.14
C LYS A 24 -12.21 -5.26 7.37
N GLU A 25 -11.82 -5.81 8.53
CA GLU A 25 -11.68 -5.05 9.78
C GLU A 25 -10.67 -3.92 9.65
N PHE A 26 -9.64 -4.06 8.82
CA PHE A 26 -8.65 -3.01 8.58
C PHE A 26 -9.30 -1.71 8.05
N GLN A 27 -10.35 -1.84 7.24
CA GLN A 27 -11.13 -0.72 6.71
C GLN A 27 -12.23 -0.26 7.67
N GLN A 28 -12.88 -1.19 8.37
CA GLN A 28 -14.16 -0.93 9.06
C GLN A 28 -13.99 -0.65 10.57
N ASN A 29 -12.91 -1.12 11.18
CA ASN A 29 -12.72 -1.05 12.63
C ASN A 29 -11.95 0.21 13.04
N ILE A 30 -12.48 0.92 14.04
CA ILE A 30 -11.90 2.16 14.57
C ILE A 30 -10.45 2.00 15.04
N ILE A 31 -10.07 0.82 15.54
CA ILE A 31 -8.71 0.52 16.01
C ILE A 31 -7.68 0.67 14.88
N TYR A 32 -8.07 0.28 13.65
CA TYR A 32 -7.18 0.29 12.48
C TYR A 32 -7.31 1.55 11.63
N LYS A 33 -8.30 2.40 11.92
CA LYS A 33 -8.63 3.59 11.12
C LYS A 33 -7.41 4.47 10.82
N LYS A 34 -6.54 4.72 11.80
CA LYS A 34 -5.33 5.53 11.62
C LYS A 34 -4.35 4.98 10.58
N TYR A 35 -4.28 3.65 10.43
CA TYR A 35 -3.43 3.01 9.43
C TYR A 35 -4.10 3.02 8.05
N TRP A 36 -5.40 2.72 8.02
CA TRP A 36 -6.21 2.80 6.81
C TRP A 36 -6.21 4.20 6.20
N ASP A 37 -6.44 5.22 7.03
CA ASP A 37 -6.48 6.63 6.61
C ASP A 37 -5.15 7.05 5.97
N LYS A 38 -4.01 6.60 6.51
CA LYS A 38 -2.68 6.86 5.91
C LYS A 38 -2.51 6.18 4.55
N CYS A 39 -3.01 4.96 4.39
CA CYS A 39 -3.03 4.29 3.09
C CYS A 39 -3.91 5.04 2.08
N ILE A 40 -5.09 5.54 2.49
CA ILE A 40 -5.99 6.35 1.66
C ILE A 40 -5.36 7.70 1.30
N GLU A 41 -4.72 8.37 2.25
CA GLU A 41 -3.96 9.61 2.04
C GLU A 41 -2.90 9.41 0.95
N ALA A 42 -2.14 8.31 1.02
CA ALA A 42 -1.10 8.01 0.04
C ALA A 42 -1.62 7.84 -1.39
N ILE A 43 -2.71 7.09 -1.58
CA ILE A 43 -3.29 6.89 -2.93
C ILE A 43 -4.05 8.11 -3.44
N SER A 44 -4.42 9.03 -2.55
CA SER A 44 -5.07 10.30 -2.92
C SER A 44 -4.04 11.35 -3.37
N HIS A 45 -2.78 11.22 -2.94
CA HIS A 45 -1.69 12.12 -3.32
C HIS A 45 -1.02 11.68 -4.63
N ARG A 46 -1.39 12.33 -5.74
CA ARG A 46 -0.94 11.96 -7.10
C ARG A 46 0.57 11.82 -7.25
N GLU A 47 1.34 12.81 -6.80
CA GLU A 47 2.80 12.81 -6.94
C GLU A 47 3.45 11.65 -6.18
N LEU A 48 3.09 11.46 -4.90
CA LEU A 48 3.55 10.33 -4.10
C LEU A 48 3.21 8.99 -4.78
N LEU A 49 1.97 8.80 -5.24
CA LEU A 49 1.56 7.57 -5.91
C LEU A 49 2.36 7.34 -7.21
N SER A 50 2.63 8.40 -7.97
CA SER A 50 3.48 8.35 -9.16
C SER A 50 4.90 7.88 -8.82
N HIS A 51 5.50 8.40 -7.74
CA HIS A 51 6.82 7.95 -7.28
C HIS A 51 6.80 6.51 -6.81
N MET A 52 5.73 6.08 -6.13
CA MET A 52 5.59 4.69 -5.71
C MET A 52 5.49 3.72 -6.89
N ILE A 53 4.72 4.08 -7.93
CA ILE A 53 4.62 3.32 -9.18
C ILE A 53 6.00 3.25 -9.86
N PHE A 54 6.70 4.38 -9.98
CA PHE A 54 8.05 4.42 -10.55
C PHE A 54 9.04 3.50 -9.81
N CYS A 55 9.06 3.56 -8.47
CA CYS A 55 9.92 2.71 -7.65
C CYS A 55 9.59 1.22 -7.79
N ASN A 56 8.30 0.89 -7.87
CA ASN A 56 7.85 -0.48 -8.11
C ASN A 56 8.29 -0.99 -9.49
N ASP A 57 8.07 -0.19 -10.54
CA ASP A 57 8.27 -0.60 -11.93
C ASP A 57 9.75 -0.69 -12.31
N LEU A 58 10.56 0.27 -11.89
CA LEU A 58 11.96 0.36 -12.32
C LEU A 58 12.93 -0.38 -11.39
N PHE A 59 12.68 -0.32 -10.08
CA PHE A 59 13.61 -0.82 -9.06
C PHE A 59 13.09 -2.07 -8.34
N GLU A 60 11.92 -2.57 -8.71
CA GLU A 60 11.27 -3.71 -8.06
C GLU A 60 11.09 -3.49 -6.54
N ILE A 61 10.94 -2.22 -6.13
CA ILE A 61 10.75 -1.87 -4.72
C ILE A 61 9.28 -2.07 -4.37
N PRO A 62 8.94 -2.95 -3.40
CA PRO A 62 7.55 -3.16 -2.97
C PRO A 62 6.86 -1.85 -2.58
N PRO A 63 5.62 -1.57 -3.03
CA PRO A 63 4.92 -0.32 -2.73
C PRO A 63 4.82 -0.04 -1.22
N ILE A 64 4.58 -1.08 -0.40
CA ILE A 64 4.53 -0.94 1.06
C ILE A 64 5.85 -0.42 1.66
N LYS A 65 7.01 -0.74 1.05
CA LYS A 65 8.32 -0.27 1.52
C LYS A 65 8.46 1.23 1.29
N THR A 66 8.18 1.70 0.08
CA THR A 66 8.22 3.14 -0.26
C THR A 66 7.25 3.92 0.64
N PHE A 67 6.03 3.40 0.81
CA PHE A 67 5.02 3.99 1.69
C PHE A 67 5.48 4.11 3.15
N LEU A 68 5.99 3.03 3.74
CA LEU A 68 6.44 3.02 5.13
C LEU A 68 7.67 3.91 5.35
N MET A 69 8.57 4.00 4.37
CA MET A 69 9.70 4.92 4.41
C MET A 69 9.24 6.38 4.36
N TYR A 70 8.30 6.71 3.50
CA TYR A 70 7.76 8.06 3.37
C TYR A 70 7.04 8.52 4.66
N TYR A 71 6.19 7.67 5.23
CA TYR A 71 5.41 7.97 6.44
C TYR A 71 6.07 7.51 7.75
N GLN A 72 7.39 7.27 7.78
CA GLN A 72 8.03 6.67 8.94
C GLN A 72 7.76 7.45 10.24
N ALA A 73 7.84 8.79 10.19
CA ALA A 73 7.57 9.64 11.34
C ALA A 73 6.11 9.55 11.82
N ASP A 74 5.14 9.47 10.91
CA ASP A 74 3.73 9.26 11.24
C ASP A 74 3.50 7.93 11.94
N PHE A 75 4.14 6.87 11.45
CA PHE A 75 4.01 5.54 12.03
C PHE A 75 4.62 5.46 13.44
N VAL A 76 5.75 6.14 13.69
CA VAL A 76 6.31 6.28 15.06
C VAL A 76 5.30 6.94 16.00
N LYS A 77 4.61 8.00 15.56
CA LYS A 77 3.56 8.66 16.35
C LYS A 77 2.34 7.74 16.56
N ILE A 78 1.95 7.01 15.53
CA ILE A 78 0.80 6.10 15.55
C ILE A 78 1.01 4.93 16.52
N THR A 79 2.22 4.38 16.59
CA THR A 79 2.56 3.27 17.48
C THR A 79 3.02 3.73 18.87
N GLY A 80 3.51 4.97 18.99
CA GLY A 80 4.15 5.46 20.21
C GLY A 80 5.53 4.83 20.46
N ASP A 81 6.18 4.32 19.41
CA ASP A 81 7.44 3.57 19.47
C ASP A 81 8.35 3.98 18.31
N GLU A 82 9.62 4.27 18.60
CA GLU A 82 10.64 4.66 17.61
C GLU A 82 10.87 3.60 16.54
N LYS A 83 10.67 2.32 16.87
CA LYS A 83 10.77 1.23 15.89
C LYS A 83 9.49 1.06 15.07
N ALA A 84 8.43 1.77 15.41
CA ALA A 84 7.14 1.72 14.74
C ALA A 84 6.64 0.28 14.51
N GLU A 85 6.80 -0.60 15.50
CA GLU A 85 6.51 -2.03 15.31
C GLU A 85 5.05 -2.28 14.93
N LEU A 86 4.86 -2.92 13.76
CA LEU A 86 3.54 -3.26 13.25
C LEU A 86 3.18 -4.71 13.62
N THR A 87 1.95 -4.88 14.13
CA THR A 87 1.40 -6.20 14.42
C THR A 87 1.28 -7.03 13.14
N SER A 88 1.20 -8.35 13.29
CA SER A 88 1.03 -9.27 12.15
C SER A 88 -0.21 -8.92 11.30
N PHE A 89 -1.32 -8.57 11.95
CA PHE A 89 -2.55 -8.18 11.26
C PHE A 89 -2.39 -6.90 10.45
N ILE A 90 -1.79 -5.85 11.03
CA ILE A 90 -1.59 -4.57 10.33
C ILE A 90 -0.69 -4.76 9.10
N LYS A 91 0.44 -5.48 9.24
CA LYS A 91 1.35 -5.75 8.13
C LYS A 91 0.66 -6.47 6.97
N LYS A 92 -0.06 -7.55 7.28
CA LYS A 92 -0.78 -8.32 6.26
C LYS A 92 -1.89 -7.49 5.60
N SER A 93 -2.60 -6.68 6.38
CA SER A 93 -3.68 -5.83 5.87
C SER A 93 -3.16 -4.70 4.97
N MET A 94 -2.03 -4.10 5.32
CA MET A 94 -1.36 -3.11 4.45
C MET A 94 -0.81 -3.76 3.18
N GLY A 95 -0.26 -4.99 3.28
CA GLY A 95 0.13 -5.76 2.10
C GLY A 95 -1.08 -6.04 1.19
N ALA A 96 -2.22 -6.43 1.76
CA ALA A 96 -3.47 -6.59 1.03
C ALA A 96 -3.96 -5.27 0.41
N PHE A 97 -3.81 -4.14 1.10
CA PHE A 97 -4.16 -2.82 0.57
C PHE A 97 -3.36 -2.50 -0.69
N TRP A 98 -2.03 -2.68 -0.65
CA TRP A 98 -1.20 -2.46 -1.83
C TRP A 98 -1.44 -3.49 -2.93
N GLY A 99 -1.83 -4.72 -2.57
CA GLY A 99 -2.38 -5.70 -3.51
C GLY A 99 -3.65 -5.20 -4.19
N MET A 100 -4.59 -4.61 -3.45
CA MET A 100 -5.81 -4.01 -4.02
C MET A 100 -5.47 -2.92 -5.05
N VAL A 101 -4.58 -2.00 -4.67
CA VAL A 101 -4.16 -0.89 -5.53
C VAL A 101 -3.47 -1.42 -6.79
N PHE A 102 -2.37 -2.17 -6.66
CA PHE A 102 -1.55 -2.54 -7.80
C PHE A 102 -2.14 -3.69 -8.63
N LYS A 103 -2.58 -4.77 -7.99
CA LYS A 103 -3.08 -5.95 -8.71
C LYS A 103 -4.46 -5.72 -9.30
N PHE A 104 -5.40 -5.16 -8.52
CA PHE A 104 -6.80 -5.11 -8.93
C PHE A 104 -7.17 -3.78 -9.59
N VAL A 105 -6.79 -2.65 -9.00
CA VAL A 105 -7.14 -1.33 -9.55
C VAL A 105 -6.23 -0.94 -10.71
N LEU A 106 -4.91 -1.07 -10.55
CA LEU A 106 -3.92 -0.75 -11.59
C LEU A 106 -3.66 -1.90 -12.56
N GLN A 107 -4.25 -3.07 -12.32
CA GLN A 107 -4.21 -4.23 -13.22
C GLN A 107 -2.79 -4.76 -13.53
N TYR A 108 -1.91 -4.76 -12.54
CA TYR A 108 -0.65 -5.50 -12.61
C TYR A 108 -0.94 -7.01 -12.57
N GLN A 109 -0.35 -7.76 -13.50
CA GLN A 109 -0.59 -9.19 -13.65
C GLN A 109 0.42 -10.04 -12.87
N GLY A 110 1.65 -9.54 -12.74
CA GLY A 110 2.72 -10.20 -12.01
C GLY A 110 2.83 -9.72 -10.56
N GLN A 111 3.27 -10.62 -9.68
CA GLN A 111 3.56 -10.33 -8.28
C GLN A 111 4.69 -11.22 -7.79
N LYS A 112 5.71 -10.66 -7.14
CA LYS A 112 6.82 -11.42 -6.57
C LYS A 112 7.19 -10.92 -5.19
N ASN A 113 7.38 -11.85 -4.26
CA ASN A 113 7.84 -11.55 -2.91
C ASN A 113 9.35 -11.40 -2.86
N VAL A 114 9.80 -10.34 -2.21
CA VAL A 114 11.22 -10.04 -1.98
C VAL A 114 11.46 -9.75 -0.51
N SER A 115 12.71 -9.93 -0.08
CA SER A 115 13.15 -9.47 1.24
C SER A 115 13.19 -7.94 1.25
N VAL A 116 12.62 -7.35 2.30
CA VAL A 116 12.71 -5.92 2.55
C VAL A 116 13.45 -5.72 3.86
N SER A 117 14.57 -5.00 3.84
CA SER A 117 15.45 -4.76 4.99
C SER A 117 14.83 -3.81 6.03
N MET A 118 13.58 -4.06 6.41
CA MET A 118 12.76 -3.34 7.39
C MET A 118 12.45 -4.26 8.58
N ASN A 119 13.40 -5.13 8.94
CA ASN A 119 13.24 -6.02 10.09
C ASN A 119 13.58 -5.33 11.42
N LYS A 120 14.27 -4.19 11.38
CA LYS A 120 14.62 -3.38 12.58
C LYS A 120 13.60 -2.28 12.89
N VAL A 121 12.81 -1.88 11.89
CA VAL A 121 11.75 -0.86 11.96
C VAL A 121 10.53 -1.43 11.26
N PHE A 122 9.34 -1.34 11.84
CA PHE A 122 8.09 -1.98 11.36
C PHE A 122 8.02 -3.51 11.47
N MET A 123 9.13 -4.19 11.74
CA MET A 123 9.20 -5.67 11.81
C MET A 123 8.68 -6.35 10.52
N LEU A 124 8.95 -5.75 9.36
CA LEU A 124 8.55 -6.22 8.03
C LEU A 124 9.75 -6.90 7.35
N LYS A 125 9.67 -8.21 7.13
CA LYS A 125 10.76 -9.01 6.54
C LYS A 125 10.66 -9.14 5.03
N THR A 126 9.45 -9.29 4.52
CA THR A 126 9.19 -9.50 3.09
C THR A 126 8.00 -8.67 2.65
N ALA A 127 7.98 -8.32 1.37
CA ALA A 127 6.87 -7.64 0.74
C ALA A 127 6.84 -7.96 -0.77
N SER A 128 5.71 -7.70 -1.42
CA SER A 128 5.56 -7.92 -2.86
C SER A 128 5.77 -6.65 -3.66
N TYR A 129 6.53 -6.73 -4.74
CA TYR A 129 6.40 -5.79 -5.86
C TYR A 129 5.53 -6.42 -6.94
N PHE A 130 5.03 -5.59 -7.85
CA PHE A 130 4.09 -5.96 -8.89
C PHE A 130 4.70 -5.66 -10.26
N SER A 131 4.49 -6.54 -11.23
CA SER A 131 5.06 -6.42 -12.58
C SER A 131 3.99 -6.62 -13.64
N GLU A 132 4.35 -6.36 -14.90
CA GLU A 132 3.49 -6.62 -16.06
C GLU A 132 2.13 -5.90 -15.93
N PRO A 133 2.11 -4.55 -15.85
CA PRO A 133 0.85 -3.82 -15.92
C PRO A 133 0.17 -4.12 -17.25
N LYS A 134 -1.13 -4.45 -17.21
CA LYS A 134 -1.90 -4.77 -18.43
C LYS A 134 -1.81 -3.65 -19.47
N GLU A 135 -1.75 -2.41 -19.01
CA GLU A 135 -1.52 -1.23 -19.82
C GLU A 135 -0.60 -0.24 -19.10
N ARG A 136 0.10 0.62 -19.84
CA ARG A 136 0.87 1.73 -19.25
C ARG A 136 -0.04 2.59 -18.36
N ILE A 137 0.38 2.83 -17.13
CA ILE A 137 -0.35 3.64 -16.14
C ILE A 137 -0.04 5.12 -16.37
N ILE A 138 -1.09 5.94 -16.46
CA ILE A 138 -1.01 7.40 -16.53
C ILE A 138 -1.95 7.95 -15.47
N LEU A 139 -1.39 8.62 -14.45
CA LEU A 139 -2.16 9.30 -13.42
C LEU A 139 -2.58 10.69 -13.94
N GLU A 140 -3.87 10.85 -14.18
CA GLU A 140 -4.48 12.13 -14.56
C GLU A 140 -4.65 13.04 -13.33
N GLU A 141 -4.93 14.32 -13.57
CA GLU A 141 -5.20 15.30 -12.51
C GLU A 141 -6.53 15.05 -11.80
#